data_AF-G4YG61-F1
#
_entry.id   AF-G4YG61-F1
#
_cell.length_a   1.000
_cell.length_b   1.000
_cell.length_c   1.000
_cell.angle_alpha   90.00
_cell.angle_beta   90.00
_cell.angle_gamma   90.00
#
_symmetry.space_group_name_H-M   'P 1'
#
loop_
_entity.id
_entity.type
_entity.pdbx_description
1 polymer ?
#
loop_
_entity_poly.entity_id
_entity_poly.type
_entity_poly.pdbx_seq_one_letter_code
_entity_poly.pdbx_strand_id
1 'polypeptide(L)'
;MAARRKGAECEGVACEHALGQQPLQLYAYLWSKASADEDGSGKKVFSFVLTDTVVFKRQKPVKWFFTSKQERGKILCRTKRFLSTTRVMQEFLAPRWAPHTLPKLDSDKQILATYTYLDRPSVHEEMRMVVEHLDKDGLEHLLEDREMPSLSVLQRFIPTKSGYNHTVRSVYTVDGCSVQKCISPFLLSDEEVSMVKRTATFEVNDPMLRHRDVTDKEVLKTVEKINGEIAAHLEPIVGKEMVRFVNYFKVKSRYQPPHYP
;
A
#
# COMPACT_ATOMS: atom_id res chain seq x y z
N MET A 1 -37.46 -27.18 6.22
CA MET A 1 -36.37 -26.34 5.65
C MET A 1 -35.95 -25.34 6.72
N ALA A 2 -34.66 -25.22 7.04
CA ALA A 2 -34.16 -24.22 8.00
C ALA A 2 -33.52 -23.06 7.24
N ALA A 3 -34.03 -21.84 7.40
CA ALA A 3 -33.43 -20.67 6.78
C ALA A 3 -32.09 -20.33 7.46
N ARG A 4 -30.98 -20.47 6.74
CA ARG A 4 -29.69 -19.90 7.16
C ARG A 4 -29.85 -18.39 7.31
N ARG A 5 -29.89 -17.90 8.56
CA ARG A 5 -29.81 -16.46 8.84
C ARG A 5 -28.51 -15.94 8.22
N LYS A 6 -28.58 -14.90 7.39
CA LYS A 6 -27.38 -14.15 6.99
C LYS A 6 -26.69 -13.68 8.26
N GLY A 7 -25.36 -13.81 8.33
CA GLY A 7 -24.60 -13.42 9.50
C GLY A 7 -24.83 -11.94 9.83
N ALA A 8 -24.92 -11.62 11.12
CA ALA A 8 -24.82 -10.23 11.54
C ALA A 8 -23.43 -9.72 11.12
N GLU A 9 -23.40 -8.70 10.27
CA GLU A 9 -22.16 -8.19 9.69
C GLU A 9 -21.28 -7.60 10.80
N CYS A 10 -19.96 -7.82 10.74
CA CYS A 10 -19.00 -7.29 11.71
C CYS A 10 -18.76 -5.78 11.52
N GLU A 11 -19.81 -4.97 11.40
CA GLU A 11 -19.71 -3.52 11.26
C GLU A 11 -19.18 -2.89 12.56
N GLY A 12 -17.93 -2.42 12.51
CA GLY A 12 -17.30 -1.62 13.58
C GLY A 12 -16.37 -2.40 14.52
N VAL A 13 -16.41 -3.73 14.53
CA VAL A 13 -15.45 -4.56 15.29
C VAL A 13 -14.37 -5.08 14.36
N ALA A 14 -13.10 -4.95 14.75
CA ALA A 14 -12.00 -5.54 14.00
C ALA A 14 -12.05 -7.07 14.12
N CYS A 15 -12.01 -7.76 12.98
CA CYS A 15 -12.34 -9.19 12.90
C CYS A 15 -11.40 -9.91 11.93
N GLU A 16 -10.94 -11.09 12.29
CA GLU A 16 -10.04 -11.93 11.46
C GLU A 16 -10.63 -12.17 10.06
N HIS A 17 -11.95 -12.43 10.00
CA HIS A 17 -12.69 -12.64 8.76
C HIS A 17 -12.68 -11.40 7.86
N ALA A 18 -12.65 -10.19 8.45
CA ALA A 18 -12.58 -8.96 7.68
C ALA A 18 -11.19 -8.74 7.06
N LEU A 19 -10.10 -9.10 7.73
CA LEU A 19 -8.76 -9.08 7.11
C LEU A 19 -8.60 -10.20 6.07
N GLY A 20 -9.07 -11.41 6.35
CA GLY A 20 -8.97 -12.54 5.43
C GLY A 20 -9.77 -12.35 4.14
N GLN A 21 -10.97 -11.74 4.22
CA GLN A 21 -11.82 -11.48 3.06
C GLN A 21 -11.57 -10.11 2.42
N GLN A 22 -11.03 -9.13 3.15
CA GLN A 22 -10.77 -7.77 2.68
C GLN A 22 -9.40 -7.27 3.22
N PRO A 23 -8.25 -7.80 2.73
CA PRO A 23 -6.91 -7.42 3.20
C PRO A 23 -6.62 -5.91 3.18
N LEU A 24 -7.31 -5.13 2.34
CA LEU A 24 -7.23 -3.67 2.29
C LEU A 24 -7.75 -2.96 3.56
N GLN A 25 -8.45 -3.66 4.47
CA GLN A 25 -8.79 -3.16 5.80
C GLN A 25 -7.55 -2.97 6.70
N LEU A 26 -6.42 -3.60 6.37
CA LEU A 26 -5.13 -3.46 7.07
C LEU A 26 -4.79 -1.98 7.35
N TYR A 27 -4.94 -1.09 6.37
CA TYR A 27 -4.60 0.32 6.52
C TYR A 27 -5.45 1.04 7.58
N ALA A 28 -6.70 0.60 7.80
CA ALA A 28 -7.53 1.13 8.87
C ALA A 28 -7.03 0.66 10.24
N TYR A 29 -6.64 -0.61 10.37
CA TYR A 29 -6.19 -1.19 11.63
C TYR A 29 -4.79 -0.70 12.03
N LEU A 30 -3.90 -0.44 11.07
CA LEU A 30 -2.61 0.25 11.28
C LEU A 30 -2.74 1.68 11.83
N TRP A 31 -3.93 2.29 11.74
CA TRP A 31 -4.25 3.59 12.36
C TRP A 31 -5.09 3.47 13.65
N SER A 32 -5.77 2.35 13.86
CA SER A 32 -6.50 2.06 15.09
C SER A 32 -5.57 1.99 16.31
N LYS A 33 -6.11 2.31 17.49
CA LYS A 33 -5.43 2.01 18.76
C LYS A 33 -5.62 0.54 19.11
N ALA A 34 -4.55 -0.14 19.52
CA ALA A 34 -4.69 -1.26 20.45
C ALA A 34 -5.15 -0.72 21.81
N SER A 35 -5.97 -1.48 22.54
CA SER A 35 -6.53 -1.05 23.82
C SER A 35 -5.61 -1.36 25.00
N ALA A 36 -5.17 -0.29 25.66
CA ALA A 36 -4.48 -0.23 26.95
C ALA A 36 -3.07 -0.86 27.07
N ASP A 37 -2.06 -0.16 27.63
CA ASP A 37 -1.79 1.28 27.41
C ASP A 37 -0.26 1.52 27.28
N GLU A 38 0.55 2.21 28.10
CA GLU A 38 0.33 3.13 29.22
C GLU A 38 1.26 4.34 29.09
N ASP A 39 0.83 5.27 28.22
CA ASP A 39 1.32 6.65 28.18
C ASP A 39 0.32 7.50 27.35
N GLY A 40 0.07 8.74 27.77
CA GLY A 40 -1.02 9.60 27.27
C GLY A 40 -0.99 9.92 25.77
N SER A 41 0.10 9.55 25.07
CA SER A 41 0.24 9.63 23.61
C SER A 41 -0.62 8.59 22.86
N GLY A 42 -0.80 7.39 23.44
CA GLY A 42 -1.71 6.32 23.01
C GLY A 42 -1.66 5.92 21.52
N LYS A 43 -0.47 5.96 20.88
CA LYS A 43 -0.27 5.69 19.44
C LYS A 43 1.07 5.00 19.17
N LYS A 44 1.04 3.82 18.54
CA LYS A 44 2.22 3.03 18.14
C LYS A 44 3.11 3.83 17.17
N VAL A 45 4.42 3.65 17.32
CA VAL A 45 5.46 4.13 16.40
C VAL A 45 5.97 2.95 15.58
N PHE A 46 5.88 3.04 14.26
CA PHE A 46 6.38 2.04 13.32
C PHE A 46 7.73 2.43 12.72
N SER A 47 8.57 1.46 12.39
CA SER A 47 9.87 1.69 11.72
C SER A 47 9.73 1.95 10.22
N PHE A 48 8.60 1.55 9.61
CA PHE A 48 8.29 1.80 8.20
C PHE A 48 7.60 3.15 7.94
N VAL A 49 7.45 3.49 6.65
CA VAL A 49 6.73 4.68 6.18
C VAL A 49 5.53 4.25 5.34
N LEU A 50 4.33 4.59 5.78
CA LEU A 50 3.12 4.52 4.97
C LEU A 50 3.03 5.78 4.10
N THR A 51 2.93 5.57 2.79
CA THR A 51 2.75 6.64 1.79
C THR A 51 1.35 7.26 1.91
N ASP A 52 1.09 8.37 1.21
CA ASP A 52 -0.29 8.89 1.10
C ASP A 52 -1.21 7.77 0.57
N THR A 53 -2.11 7.30 1.41
CA THR A 53 -2.91 6.09 1.21
C THR A 53 -4.39 6.42 1.42
N VAL A 54 -5.11 6.61 0.32
CA VAL A 54 -6.53 7.00 0.31
C VAL A 54 -7.39 5.75 0.16
N VAL A 55 -8.29 5.51 1.11
CA VAL A 55 -9.26 4.42 1.04
C VAL A 55 -10.57 4.97 0.51
N PHE A 56 -11.08 4.37 -0.56
CA PHE A 56 -12.39 4.67 -1.15
C PHE A 56 -13.40 3.59 -0.78
N LYS A 57 -14.64 3.99 -0.49
CA LYS A 57 -15.80 3.09 -0.29
C LYS A 57 -16.98 3.69 -1.04
N ARG A 58 -17.52 2.98 -2.04
CA ARG A 58 -18.61 3.45 -2.93
C ARG A 58 -18.33 4.83 -3.56
N GLN A 59 -17.34 4.89 -4.46
CA GLN A 59 -16.84 6.09 -5.15
C GLN A 59 -16.24 7.22 -4.29
N LYS A 60 -16.35 7.17 -2.95
CA LYS A 60 -15.99 8.31 -2.08
C LYS A 60 -14.75 8.01 -1.22
N PRO A 61 -13.79 8.93 -1.12
CA PRO A 61 -12.66 8.79 -0.20
C PRO A 61 -13.17 8.88 1.24
N VAL A 62 -12.99 7.81 2.02
CA VAL A 62 -13.47 7.69 3.41
C VAL A 62 -12.36 7.78 4.46
N LYS A 63 -11.11 7.52 4.07
CA LYS A 63 -9.90 7.68 4.88
C LYS A 63 -8.73 8.11 4.00
N TRP A 64 -7.76 8.80 4.59
CA TRP A 64 -6.48 9.10 3.95
C TRP A 64 -5.39 9.03 5.01
N PHE A 65 -4.61 7.96 4.97
CA PHE A 65 -3.54 7.66 5.90
C PHE A 65 -2.18 8.13 5.36
N PHE A 66 -1.28 8.51 6.27
CA PHE A 66 0.10 8.93 5.96
C PHE A 66 0.97 8.81 7.22
N THR A 67 2.26 8.52 7.08
CA THR A 67 3.21 8.69 8.20
C THR A 67 3.54 10.16 8.42
N SER A 68 3.53 10.60 9.69
CA SER A 68 3.86 11.98 10.06
C SER A 68 5.32 12.33 9.74
N LYS A 69 5.53 13.56 9.24
CA LYS A 69 6.87 14.14 9.03
C LYS A 69 7.49 14.70 10.31
N GLN A 70 6.65 15.08 11.28
CA GLN A 70 7.07 15.62 12.58
C GLN A 70 7.29 14.51 13.61
N GLU A 71 6.47 13.46 13.55
CA GLU A 71 6.45 12.36 14.51
C GLU A 71 6.84 11.07 13.80
N ARG A 72 8.15 10.78 13.75
CA ARG A 72 8.71 9.65 13.00
C ARG A 72 7.96 8.36 13.29
N GLY A 73 7.50 7.66 12.25
CA GLY A 73 6.86 6.35 12.37
C GLY A 73 5.39 6.37 12.79
N LYS A 74 4.84 7.52 13.17
CA LYS A 74 3.45 7.66 13.61
C LYS A 74 2.51 7.75 12.40
N ILE A 75 1.58 6.81 12.27
CA ILE A 75 0.56 6.86 11.22
C ILE A 75 -0.58 7.80 11.66
N LEU A 76 -0.97 8.71 10.77
CA LEU A 76 -2.05 9.67 10.97
C LEU A 76 -3.09 9.53 9.86
N CYS A 77 -4.31 9.99 10.13
CA CYS A 77 -5.39 10.11 9.14
C CYS A 77 -5.71 11.59 8.92
N ARG A 78 -5.89 12.03 7.67
CA ARG A 78 -6.38 13.38 7.37
C ARG A 78 -7.81 13.56 7.89
N THR A 79 -8.20 14.79 8.23
CA THR A 79 -9.57 15.12 8.65
C THR A 79 -10.51 15.22 7.44
N LYS A 80 -11.83 15.09 7.67
CA LYS A 80 -12.86 15.00 6.60
C LYS A 80 -12.75 16.09 5.51
N ARG A 81 -12.33 17.32 5.86
CA ARG A 81 -12.15 18.44 4.91
C ARG A 81 -11.12 18.21 3.80
N PHE A 82 -10.26 17.20 3.92
CA PHE A 82 -9.29 16.80 2.90
C PHE A 82 -9.75 15.61 2.05
N LEU A 83 -10.90 14.98 2.39
CA LEU A 83 -11.41 13.80 1.70
C LEU A 83 -12.33 14.22 0.53
N SER A 84 -11.71 14.59 -0.59
CA SER A 84 -12.38 14.87 -1.87
C SER A 84 -11.45 14.51 -3.02
N THR A 85 -12.00 14.07 -4.15
CA THR A 85 -11.25 13.68 -5.36
C THR A 85 -10.32 14.79 -5.83
N THR A 86 -10.81 16.03 -5.91
CA THR A 86 -10.02 17.22 -6.25
C THR A 86 -8.81 17.43 -5.32
N ARG A 87 -8.92 17.13 -4.02
CA ARG A 87 -7.79 17.24 -3.07
C ARG A 87 -6.81 16.07 -3.18
N VAL A 88 -7.29 14.87 -3.50
CA VAL A 88 -6.43 13.72 -3.82
C VAL A 88 -5.61 14.06 -5.06
N MET A 89 -6.25 14.51 -6.14
CA MET A 89 -5.58 14.94 -7.38
C MET A 89 -4.49 15.98 -7.12
N GLN A 90 -4.83 17.10 -6.47
CA GLN A 90 -3.89 18.20 -6.19
C GLN A 90 -2.65 17.78 -5.37
N GLU A 91 -2.79 16.86 -4.41
CA GLU A 91 -1.66 16.37 -3.62
C GLU A 91 -0.89 15.27 -4.35
N PHE A 92 -1.53 14.45 -5.19
CA PHE A 92 -0.86 13.39 -5.94
C PHE A 92 0.02 13.97 -7.07
N LEU A 93 -0.48 14.97 -7.81
CA LEU A 93 0.29 15.76 -8.79
C LEU A 93 1.37 16.66 -8.17
N ALA A 94 1.41 16.86 -6.85
CA ALA A 94 2.32 17.83 -6.23
C ALA A 94 3.81 17.45 -6.43
N PRO A 95 4.63 18.25 -7.16
CA PRO A 95 6.00 17.88 -7.55
C PRO A 95 6.95 17.58 -6.39
N ARG A 96 6.60 18.03 -5.17
CA ARG A 96 7.32 17.82 -3.90
C ARG A 96 7.62 16.34 -3.59
N TRP A 97 6.94 15.41 -4.26
CA TRP A 97 7.07 13.97 -4.04
C TRP A 97 7.62 13.17 -5.23
N ALA A 98 7.84 13.83 -6.38
CA ALA A 98 8.60 13.29 -7.51
C ALA A 98 10.06 13.76 -7.38
N PRO A 99 10.93 13.03 -6.64
CA PRO A 99 12.36 13.37 -6.60
C PRO A 99 12.95 13.26 -8.01
N HIS A 100 14.01 14.04 -8.27
CA HIS A 100 14.77 14.05 -9.53
C HIS A 100 15.51 12.72 -9.86
N THR A 101 15.11 11.59 -9.25
CA THR A 101 15.61 10.23 -9.50
C THR A 101 15.05 9.60 -10.77
N LEU A 102 14.05 10.22 -11.42
CA LEU A 102 13.63 9.91 -12.79
C LEU A 102 13.90 11.13 -13.69
N PRO A 103 15.11 11.28 -14.25
CA PRO A 103 15.37 12.27 -15.28
C PRO A 103 14.56 11.96 -16.56
N LYS A 104 14.20 13.01 -17.31
CA LYS A 104 13.68 12.97 -18.70
C LYS A 104 12.27 12.40 -18.93
N LEU A 105 11.43 12.21 -17.91
CA LEU A 105 10.02 11.82 -18.11
C LEU A 105 9.09 13.04 -18.00
N ASP A 106 8.19 13.21 -18.97
CA ASP A 106 7.14 14.24 -18.94
C ASP A 106 6.35 14.15 -17.62
N SER A 107 5.98 15.29 -17.03
CA SER A 107 5.19 15.33 -15.78
C SER A 107 3.88 14.56 -15.90
N ASP A 108 3.26 14.60 -17.08
CA ASP A 108 1.96 13.96 -17.32
C ASP A 108 2.10 12.43 -17.51
N LYS A 109 3.31 11.93 -17.81
CA LYS A 109 3.63 10.49 -17.99
C LYS A 109 4.39 9.88 -16.80
N GLN A 110 4.59 10.64 -15.72
CA GLN A 110 5.11 10.11 -14.46
C GLN A 110 4.05 9.28 -13.74
N ILE A 111 4.44 8.09 -13.27
CA ILE A 111 3.56 7.21 -12.49
C ILE A 111 3.35 7.82 -11.10
N LEU A 112 2.14 8.32 -10.86
CA LEU A 112 1.74 9.05 -9.64
C LEU A 112 1.24 8.11 -8.54
N ALA A 113 0.55 7.04 -8.93
CA ALA A 113 -0.20 6.19 -8.01
C ALA A 113 -0.08 4.68 -8.29
N THR A 114 -0.35 3.91 -7.24
CA THR A 114 -0.77 2.52 -7.29
C THR A 114 -2.23 2.47 -6.87
N TYR A 115 -3.10 1.88 -7.68
CA TYR A 115 -4.50 1.64 -7.34
C TYR A 115 -4.70 0.15 -7.09
N THR A 116 -5.24 -0.21 -5.94
CA THR A 116 -5.39 -1.60 -5.51
C THR A 116 -6.81 -1.87 -5.04
N TYR A 117 -7.41 -2.94 -5.57
CA TYR A 117 -8.76 -3.36 -5.20
C TYR A 117 -8.87 -4.89 -5.23
N LEU A 118 -10.03 -5.38 -4.80
CA LEU A 118 -10.37 -6.80 -4.83
C LEU A 118 -11.43 -7.03 -5.91
N ASP A 119 -11.10 -7.90 -6.85
CA ASP A 119 -11.89 -8.23 -8.02
C ASP A 119 -12.41 -9.66 -7.93
N ARG A 120 -13.58 -9.92 -8.52
CA ARG A 120 -14.14 -11.26 -8.73
C ARG A 120 -14.78 -11.28 -10.12
N PRO A 121 -14.07 -11.78 -11.15
CA PRO A 121 -14.54 -11.72 -12.54
C PRO A 121 -15.83 -12.50 -12.79
N SER A 122 -16.04 -13.61 -12.07
CA SER A 122 -17.30 -14.36 -12.09
C SER A 122 -17.68 -14.90 -10.71
N VAL A 123 -18.94 -15.29 -10.53
CA VAL A 123 -19.50 -15.80 -9.26
C VAL A 123 -18.74 -17.05 -8.74
N HIS A 124 -18.07 -17.78 -9.63
CA HIS A 124 -17.36 -19.03 -9.32
C HIS A 124 -15.84 -18.84 -9.16
N GLU A 125 -15.30 -17.65 -9.44
CA GLU A 125 -13.87 -17.36 -9.31
C GLU A 125 -13.50 -16.85 -7.92
N GLU A 126 -12.27 -17.18 -7.52
CA GLU A 126 -11.65 -16.64 -6.31
C GLU A 126 -11.47 -15.12 -6.42
N MET A 127 -11.54 -14.45 -5.27
CA MET A 127 -11.36 -13.00 -5.22
C MET A 127 -9.88 -12.66 -5.34
N ARG A 128 -9.49 -12.04 -6.45
CA ARG A 128 -8.09 -11.66 -6.74
C ARG A 128 -7.80 -10.22 -6.33
N MET A 129 -6.58 -9.96 -5.88
CA MET A 129 -6.10 -8.59 -5.70
C MET A 129 -5.63 -8.04 -7.05
N VAL A 130 -6.27 -6.99 -7.54
CA VAL A 130 -5.82 -6.24 -8.73
C VAL A 130 -4.96 -5.08 -8.26
N VAL A 131 -3.83 -4.90 -8.95
CA VAL A 131 -2.89 -3.80 -8.74
C VAL A 131 -2.69 -3.10 -10.08
N GLU A 132 -3.14 -1.86 -10.17
CA GLU A 132 -2.92 -0.97 -11.31
C GLU A 132 -1.93 0.13 -10.92
N HIS A 133 -1.28 0.69 -11.94
CA HIS A 133 -0.44 1.86 -11.81
C HIS A 133 -0.98 2.95 -12.73
N LEU A 134 -0.92 4.19 -12.26
CA LEU A 134 -1.57 5.33 -12.91
C LEU A 134 -0.58 6.49 -13.05
N ASP A 135 -0.57 7.08 -14.23
CA ASP A 135 -0.03 8.41 -14.52
C ASP A 135 -1.08 9.48 -14.20
N LYS A 136 -0.97 10.67 -14.79
CA LYS A 136 -1.97 11.74 -14.64
C LYS A 136 -3.31 11.34 -15.27
N ASP A 137 -3.30 10.99 -16.55
CA ASP A 137 -4.51 10.71 -17.34
C ASP A 137 -5.32 9.56 -16.71
N GLY A 138 -4.62 8.49 -16.28
CA GLY A 138 -5.25 7.36 -15.58
C GLY A 138 -5.76 7.71 -14.18
N LEU A 139 -5.16 8.70 -13.49
CA LEU A 139 -5.64 9.19 -12.20
C LEU A 139 -6.83 10.15 -12.35
N GLU A 140 -6.85 10.98 -13.38
CA GLU A 140 -7.98 11.88 -13.71
C GLU A 140 -9.21 11.03 -14.04
N HIS A 141 -9.09 10.10 -14.99
CA HIS A 141 -10.16 9.16 -15.34
C HIS A 141 -10.63 8.30 -14.15
N LEU A 142 -9.72 7.84 -13.27
CA LEU A 142 -10.10 7.10 -12.06
C LEU A 142 -10.95 7.95 -11.09
N LEU A 143 -10.64 9.23 -10.90
CA LEU A 143 -11.27 10.06 -9.88
C LEU A 143 -12.53 10.78 -10.35
N GLU A 144 -12.77 10.87 -11.66
CA GLU A 144 -13.89 11.64 -12.23
C GLU A 144 -14.92 10.76 -12.98
N ASP A 145 -14.48 9.80 -13.81
CA ASP A 145 -15.40 9.00 -14.66
C ASP A 145 -15.61 7.56 -14.18
N ARG A 146 -14.55 6.89 -13.71
CA ARG A 146 -14.52 5.43 -13.56
C ARG A 146 -15.32 4.94 -12.35
N GLU A 147 -16.13 3.90 -12.55
CA GLU A 147 -16.76 3.18 -11.45
C GLU A 147 -15.70 2.39 -10.64
N MET A 148 -15.41 2.84 -9.42
CA MET A 148 -14.57 2.13 -8.45
C MET A 148 -15.37 0.99 -7.78
N PRO A 149 -14.71 -0.10 -7.36
CA PRO A 149 -15.32 -1.15 -6.54
C PRO A 149 -15.83 -0.68 -5.16
N SER A 150 -16.50 -1.60 -4.46
CA SER A 150 -17.08 -1.36 -3.14
C SER A 150 -16.06 -0.92 -2.07
N LEU A 151 -14.82 -1.42 -2.16
CA LEU A 151 -13.64 -1.01 -1.39
C LEU A 151 -12.41 -1.01 -2.31
N SER A 152 -11.69 0.10 -2.36
CA SER A 152 -10.41 0.22 -3.09
C SER A 152 -9.46 1.18 -2.39
N VAL A 153 -8.17 1.06 -2.68
CA VAL A 153 -7.11 1.88 -2.07
C VAL A 153 -6.25 2.51 -3.16
N LEU A 154 -6.05 3.81 -3.09
CA LEU A 154 -5.10 4.56 -3.91
C LEU A 154 -3.89 4.94 -3.04
N GLN A 155 -2.72 4.40 -3.35
CA GLN A 155 -1.46 4.75 -2.71
C GLN A 155 -0.62 5.62 -3.63
N ARG A 156 0.06 6.65 -3.11
CA ARG A 156 1.08 7.38 -3.89
C ARG A 156 2.20 6.40 -4.26
N PHE A 157 2.54 6.36 -5.56
CA PHE A 157 3.64 5.55 -6.07
C PHE A 157 4.98 6.04 -5.52
N ILE A 158 5.95 5.12 -5.36
CA ILE A 158 7.30 5.45 -4.90
C ILE A 158 8.29 4.95 -5.97
N PRO A 159 8.86 5.87 -6.78
CA PRO A 159 9.90 5.49 -7.72
C PRO A 159 11.14 5.01 -6.99
N THR A 160 11.75 3.97 -7.55
CA THR A 160 12.97 3.33 -7.07
C THR A 160 14.20 4.07 -7.61
N LYS A 161 15.24 4.26 -6.80
CA LYS A 161 16.48 4.98 -7.22
C LYS A 161 17.23 4.33 -8.39
N SER A 162 16.85 3.13 -8.80
CA SER A 162 17.42 2.36 -9.92
C SER A 162 16.80 2.67 -11.29
N GLY A 163 15.73 3.47 -11.37
CA GLY A 163 14.95 3.64 -12.61
C GLY A 163 14.06 2.44 -12.96
N TYR A 164 14.53 1.21 -12.77
CA TYR A 164 13.71 -0.02 -12.86
C TYR A 164 12.80 -0.17 -11.64
N ASN A 165 11.50 -0.43 -11.84
CA ASN A 165 10.60 -0.72 -10.72
C ASN A 165 11.03 -2.00 -10.00
N HIS A 166 10.91 -2.01 -8.68
CA HIS A 166 11.08 -3.22 -7.90
C HIS A 166 10.28 -3.18 -6.60
N THR A 167 9.94 -4.37 -6.11
CA THR A 167 9.19 -4.59 -4.88
C THR A 167 9.90 -5.67 -4.08
N VAL A 168 9.93 -5.53 -2.75
CA VAL A 168 10.36 -6.59 -1.83
C VAL A 168 9.11 -7.20 -1.21
N ARG A 169 8.84 -8.47 -1.52
CA ARG A 169 7.81 -9.28 -0.88
C ARG A 169 8.41 -9.96 0.35
N SER A 170 7.71 -9.91 1.47
CA SER A 170 7.97 -10.80 2.60
C SER A 170 6.79 -11.71 2.85
N VAL A 171 7.04 -12.99 3.09
CA VAL A 171 6.05 -13.92 3.66
C VAL A 171 6.49 -14.18 5.10
N TYR A 172 5.75 -13.61 6.04
CA TYR A 172 5.91 -13.84 7.47
C TYR A 172 5.10 -15.06 7.90
N THR A 173 5.69 -15.89 8.75
CA THR A 173 5.10 -17.03 9.45
C THR A 173 5.64 -17.09 10.88
N VAL A 174 4.99 -17.82 11.78
CA VAL A 174 5.47 -18.02 13.16
C VAL A 174 6.92 -18.56 13.19
N ASP A 175 7.26 -19.46 12.27
CA ASP A 175 8.60 -20.08 12.17
C ASP A 175 9.68 -19.19 11.52
N GLY A 176 9.33 -18.00 11.01
CA GLY A 176 10.29 -17.09 10.37
C GLY A 176 9.73 -16.23 9.22
N CYS A 177 10.61 -15.49 8.55
CA CYS A 177 10.23 -14.54 7.49
C CYS A 177 11.08 -14.75 6.22
N SER A 178 10.46 -15.26 5.15
CA SER A 178 11.12 -15.32 3.84
C SER A 178 10.98 -13.98 3.12
N VAL A 179 12.04 -13.50 2.45
CA VAL A 179 12.10 -12.17 1.84
C VAL A 179 12.72 -12.23 0.45
N GLN A 180 11.94 -11.83 -0.56
CA GLN A 180 12.31 -11.92 -1.96
C GLN A 180 12.05 -10.58 -2.68
N LYS A 181 12.94 -10.22 -3.59
CA LYS A 181 12.84 -9.05 -4.46
C LYS A 181 12.38 -9.48 -5.86
N CYS A 182 11.43 -8.76 -6.44
CA CYS A 182 11.11 -8.82 -7.87
C CYS A 182 11.39 -7.45 -8.50
N ILE A 183 11.91 -7.46 -9.73
CA ILE A 183 12.39 -6.28 -10.46
C ILE A 183 11.85 -6.37 -11.89
N SER A 184 11.17 -5.32 -12.37
CA SER A 184 10.79 -5.19 -13.78
C SER A 184 12.06 -5.08 -14.64
N PRO A 185 12.13 -5.75 -15.81
CA PRO A 185 13.28 -5.64 -16.71
C PRO A 185 13.34 -4.30 -17.47
N PHE A 186 12.28 -3.49 -17.42
CA PHE A 186 12.16 -2.21 -18.15
C PHE A 186 12.35 -1.00 -17.22
N LEU A 187 12.84 0.12 -17.77
CA LEU A 187 12.96 1.38 -17.02
C LEU A 187 11.57 2.01 -16.84
N LEU A 188 11.30 2.65 -15.69
CA LEU A 188 10.07 3.42 -15.47
C LEU A 188 9.87 4.55 -16.50
N SER A 189 10.96 5.02 -17.13
CA SER A 189 10.97 6.07 -18.15
C SER A 189 10.93 5.57 -19.60
N ASP A 190 10.70 4.28 -19.84
CA ASP A 190 10.71 3.66 -21.18
C ASP A 190 9.32 3.74 -21.83
N GLU A 191 9.01 4.87 -22.48
CA GLU A 191 7.64 5.15 -22.97
C GLU A 191 7.15 4.19 -24.08
N GLU A 192 8.06 3.60 -24.85
CA GLU A 192 7.78 2.53 -25.83
C GLU A 192 7.20 1.26 -25.18
N VAL A 193 7.40 1.10 -23.87
CA VAL A 193 6.90 -0.03 -23.09
C VAL A 193 5.65 0.39 -22.31
N SER A 194 4.59 -0.41 -22.37
CA SER A 194 3.36 -0.11 -21.63
C SER A 194 3.60 -0.03 -20.13
N MET A 195 2.88 0.88 -19.46
CA MET A 195 3.09 1.17 -18.03
C MET A 195 3.02 -0.10 -17.18
N VAL A 196 2.03 -0.97 -17.44
CA VAL A 196 1.85 -2.28 -16.78
C VAL A 196 3.14 -3.12 -16.81
N LYS A 197 3.84 -3.20 -17.96
CA LYS A 197 5.11 -3.92 -18.08
C LYS A 197 6.26 -3.23 -17.35
N ARG A 198 6.35 -1.89 -17.43
CA ARG A 198 7.35 -1.10 -16.67
C ARG A 198 7.18 -1.23 -15.16
N THR A 199 5.95 -1.39 -14.68
CA THR A 199 5.67 -1.50 -13.24
C THR A 199 5.62 -2.92 -12.71
N ALA A 200 5.41 -3.93 -13.57
CA ALA A 200 5.25 -5.32 -13.19
C ALA A 200 6.24 -5.83 -12.11
N THR A 201 5.69 -6.35 -11.01
CA THR A 201 6.39 -7.17 -10.00
C THR A 201 5.59 -8.44 -9.65
N PHE A 202 5.25 -8.68 -8.38
CA PHE A 202 4.64 -9.94 -7.93
C PHE A 202 3.15 -10.11 -8.31
N GLU A 203 2.54 -9.07 -8.84
CA GLU A 203 1.14 -9.00 -9.26
C GLU A 203 0.85 -9.64 -10.63
N VAL A 204 1.88 -9.98 -11.41
CA VAL A 204 1.76 -10.70 -12.69
C VAL A 204 2.74 -11.88 -12.78
N ASN A 205 2.40 -12.87 -13.61
CA ASN A 205 3.27 -14.01 -13.93
C ASN A 205 3.93 -13.80 -15.30
N ASP A 206 4.96 -12.96 -15.36
CA ASP A 206 5.72 -12.64 -16.57
C ASP A 206 7.15 -13.23 -16.48
N PRO A 207 7.57 -14.15 -17.39
CA PRO A 207 8.90 -14.75 -17.37
C PRO A 207 10.09 -13.79 -17.50
N MET A 208 9.88 -12.55 -17.93
CA MET A 208 10.94 -11.53 -18.00
C MET A 208 11.26 -10.90 -16.64
N LEU A 209 10.45 -11.15 -15.61
CA LEU A 209 10.64 -10.59 -14.26
C LEU A 209 11.84 -11.19 -13.54
N ARG A 210 12.65 -10.32 -12.94
CA ARG A 210 13.89 -10.72 -12.27
C ARG A 210 13.67 -10.93 -10.78
N HIS A 211 13.30 -12.15 -10.41
CA HIS A 211 13.24 -12.60 -9.03
C HIS A 211 14.65 -12.81 -8.45
N ARG A 212 14.89 -12.35 -7.22
CA ARG A 212 16.13 -12.52 -6.46
C ARG A 212 15.84 -12.56 -4.97
N ASP A 213 16.50 -13.44 -4.24
CA ASP A 213 16.38 -13.45 -2.78
C ASP A 213 17.17 -12.29 -2.16
N VAL A 214 16.71 -11.80 -1.00
CA VAL A 214 17.35 -10.67 -0.32
C VAL A 214 18.46 -11.20 0.59
N THR A 215 19.70 -11.18 0.11
CA THR A 215 20.89 -11.63 0.88
C THR A 215 21.45 -10.56 1.83
N ASP A 216 20.96 -9.33 1.75
CA ASP A 216 21.36 -8.22 2.62
C ASP A 216 20.78 -8.40 4.03
N LYS A 217 21.67 -8.64 5.00
CA LYS A 217 21.32 -8.92 6.40
C LYS A 217 20.71 -7.72 7.14
N GLU A 218 20.94 -6.49 6.70
CA GLU A 218 20.28 -5.31 7.29
C GLU A 218 18.87 -5.14 6.75
N VAL A 219 18.66 -5.38 5.45
CA VAL A 219 17.33 -5.36 4.83
C VAL A 219 16.47 -6.50 5.38
N LEU A 220 17.00 -7.72 5.53
CA LEU A 220 16.30 -8.84 6.16
C LEU A 220 15.81 -8.49 7.57
N LYS A 221 16.71 -8.10 8.47
CA LYS A 221 16.39 -7.68 9.84
C LYS A 221 15.39 -6.53 9.91
N THR A 222 15.46 -5.60 8.95
CA THR A 222 14.53 -4.47 8.86
C THR A 222 13.12 -4.94 8.48
N VAL A 223 13.01 -5.87 7.52
CA VAL A 223 11.74 -6.45 7.07
C VAL A 223 11.12 -7.37 8.14
N GLU A 224 11.94 -8.21 8.79
CA GLU A 224 11.55 -9.01 9.95
C GLU A 224 10.98 -8.14 11.07
N LYS A 225 11.70 -7.08 11.45
CA LYS A 225 11.25 -6.10 12.45
C LYS A 225 9.94 -5.42 12.06
N ILE A 226 9.79 -4.98 10.81
CA ILE A 226 8.56 -4.36 10.32
C ILE A 226 7.38 -5.32 10.42
N ASN A 227 7.57 -6.60 10.06
CA ASN A 227 6.52 -7.60 10.18
C ASN A 227 6.15 -7.87 11.65
N GLY A 228 7.13 -7.97 12.56
CA GLY A 228 6.87 -8.08 14.00
C GLY A 228 6.15 -6.86 14.59
N GLU A 229 6.49 -5.64 14.15
CA GLU A 229 5.79 -4.41 14.54
C GLU A 229 4.34 -4.37 14.04
N ILE A 230 4.06 -4.96 12.88
CA ILE A 230 2.70 -5.09 12.32
C ILE A 230 1.91 -6.17 13.08
N ALA A 231 2.49 -7.36 13.30
CA ALA A 231 1.86 -8.45 14.05
C ALA A 231 1.45 -7.99 15.46
N ALA A 232 2.41 -7.55 16.27
CA ALA A 232 2.18 -7.10 17.65
C ALA A 232 1.35 -5.80 17.78
N HIS A 233 0.89 -5.22 16.66
CA HIS A 233 -0.12 -4.15 16.63
C HIS A 233 -1.51 -4.68 16.22
N LEU A 234 -1.57 -5.60 15.24
CA LEU A 234 -2.81 -6.20 14.77
C LEU A 234 -3.39 -7.24 15.73
N GLU A 235 -2.57 -8.05 16.38
CA GLU A 235 -3.00 -9.14 17.26
C GLU A 235 -3.96 -8.69 18.38
N PRO A 236 -3.65 -7.64 19.19
CA PRO A 236 -4.60 -7.12 20.19
C PRO A 236 -5.80 -6.39 19.59
N ILE A 237 -5.75 -5.97 18.32
CA ILE A 237 -6.87 -5.32 17.62
C ILE A 237 -7.85 -6.37 17.06
N VAL A 238 -7.34 -7.51 16.58
CA VAL A 238 -8.10 -8.59 15.94
C VAL A 238 -8.51 -9.67 16.96
N GLY A 239 -7.81 -9.74 18.11
CA GLY A 239 -8.03 -10.76 19.15
C GLY A 239 -7.47 -12.14 18.78
N LYS A 240 -6.51 -12.20 17.86
CA LYS A 240 -5.95 -13.44 17.28
C LYS A 240 -4.48 -13.26 16.91
N GLU A 241 -3.71 -14.34 17.02
CA GLU A 241 -2.31 -14.46 16.56
C GLU A 241 -2.19 -14.33 15.03
N MET A 242 -1.17 -13.62 14.54
CA MET A 242 -0.96 -13.35 13.12
C MET A 242 -0.09 -14.42 12.43
N VAL A 243 -0.57 -15.67 12.47
CA VAL A 243 0.13 -16.91 12.06
C VAL A 243 0.85 -16.82 10.70
N ARG A 244 0.26 -16.13 9.71
CA ARG A 244 0.88 -15.90 8.39
C ARG A 244 0.32 -14.66 7.69
N PHE A 245 1.19 -13.83 7.11
CA PHE A 245 0.80 -12.73 6.23
C PHE A 245 1.86 -12.39 5.17
N VAL A 246 1.46 -11.68 4.11
CA VAL A 246 2.33 -11.28 3.00
C VAL A 246 2.31 -9.75 2.87
N ASN A 247 3.48 -9.13 2.94
CA ASN A 247 3.66 -7.69 2.80
C ASN A 247 4.56 -7.35 1.60
N TYR A 248 4.36 -6.15 1.05
CA TYR A 248 5.06 -5.65 -0.13
C TYR A 248 5.66 -4.26 0.15
N PHE A 249 6.97 -4.12 -0.01
CA PHE A 249 7.73 -2.94 0.37
C PHE A 249 8.48 -2.32 -0.82
N LYS A 250 8.57 -0.98 -0.83
CA LYS A 250 9.47 -0.21 -1.70
C LYS A 250 10.67 0.29 -0.89
N VAL A 251 11.89 -0.07 -1.29
CA VAL A 251 13.13 0.31 -0.58
C VAL A 251 13.56 1.72 -1.01
N LYS A 252 13.28 2.72 -0.16
CA LYS A 252 13.74 4.10 -0.36
C LYS A 252 15.02 4.37 0.41
N SER A 253 16.17 4.30 -0.26
CA SER A 253 17.45 4.80 0.28
C SER A 253 17.29 6.25 0.75
N ARG A 254 17.92 6.60 1.89
CA ARG A 254 17.65 7.76 2.75
C ARG A 254 17.18 9.01 1.97
N TYR A 255 16.11 9.61 2.46
CA TYR A 255 15.68 10.96 2.08
C TYR A 255 16.71 11.96 2.64
N GLN A 256 17.59 12.47 1.78
CA GLN A 256 18.17 13.78 2.02
C GLN A 256 17.02 14.79 1.81
N PRO A 257 16.72 15.68 2.78
CA PRO A 257 15.93 16.86 2.47
C PRO A 257 16.69 17.69 1.43
N PRO A 258 15.99 18.49 0.60
CA PRO A 258 16.67 19.49 -0.20
C PRO A 258 17.45 20.43 0.73
N HIS A 259 18.77 20.49 0.54
CA HIS A 259 19.55 21.61 1.07
C HIS A 259 19.11 22.85 0.31
N TYR A 260 18.47 23.78 1.01
CA TYR A 260 18.37 25.16 0.54
C TYR A 260 19.68 25.87 0.88
N PRO A 261 20.18 26.76 -0.01
CA PRO A 261 21.21 27.73 0.32
C PRO A 261 20.66 28.81 1.29
#